data_AF-A0A0A9VUU1-F1
#
_entry.id   AF-A0A0A9VUU1-F1
#
_cell.length_a   1.000
_cell.length_b   1.000
_cell.length_c   1.000
_cell.angle_alpha   90.00
_cell.angle_beta   90.00
_cell.angle_gamma   90.00
#
_symmetry.space_group_name_H-M   'P 1'
#
loop_
_entity.id
_entity.type
_entity.pdbx_description
1 polymer ?
#
loop_
_entity_poly.entity_id
_entity_poly.type
_entity_poly.pdbx_seq_one_letter_code
_entity_poly.pdbx_strand_id
1 'polypeptide(L)'
;EAMQQEIAVFTKNITSITKAIGSNALVEQLKAQVDKMLSKLPVITTLRNPNLKQRHWQRIEELIGYKFDPGKIISLTLFDELDVYKYDLELAEISGQASSEASLEGLLKKVEDAWKSLEFVVLPYKDIKDVYILAGLEEIQTVLDETNINLSTITSSRNVGPIKTRVMEWIKNIEIFSKTLDEWTKCQTNWMYLEPIFSAPDIQRQLPTEAKLFLQC
;
A
#
# COMPACT_ATOMS: atom_id res chain seq x y z
N GLU A 1 -10.41 22.13 -0.59
CA GLU A 1 -10.64 22.47 -2.02
C GLU A 1 -11.40 23.78 -2.17
N ALA A 2 -12.57 23.98 -1.56
CA ALA A 2 -13.35 25.24 -1.66
C ALA A 2 -12.52 26.52 -1.35
N MET A 3 -11.76 26.54 -0.25
CA MET A 3 -10.92 27.69 0.12
C MET A 3 -9.83 28.03 -0.92
N GLN A 4 -9.25 27.03 -1.59
CA GLN A 4 -8.25 27.27 -2.65
C GLN A 4 -8.91 27.87 -3.90
N GLN A 5 -10.11 27.40 -4.24
CA GLN A 5 -10.89 27.94 -5.36
C GLN A 5 -11.30 29.39 -5.09
N GLU A 6 -11.77 29.71 -3.89
CA GLU A 6 -12.13 31.08 -3.51
C GLU A 6 -10.92 32.01 -3.56
N ILE A 7 -9.77 31.60 -3.02
CA ILE A 7 -8.53 32.39 -3.09
C ILE A 7 -8.10 32.61 -4.54
N ALA A 8 -8.21 31.60 -5.41
CA ALA A 8 -7.92 31.76 -6.84
C ALA A 8 -8.85 32.76 -7.54
N VAL A 9 -10.14 32.78 -7.17
CA VAL A 9 -11.10 33.79 -7.66
C VAL A 9 -10.73 35.18 -7.16
N PHE A 10 -10.36 35.34 -5.88
CA PHE A 10 -9.91 36.62 -5.34
C PHE A 10 -8.63 37.12 -6.02
N THR A 11 -7.65 36.25 -6.28
CA THR A 11 -6.44 36.60 -7.04
C THR A 11 -6.77 37.07 -8.47
N LYS A 12 -7.70 36.39 -9.15
CA LYS A 12 -8.15 36.78 -10.50
C LYS A 12 -8.89 38.12 -10.50
N ASN A 13 -9.73 38.35 -9.48
CA ASN A 13 -10.46 39.60 -9.31
C ASN A 13 -9.51 40.76 -9.05
N ILE A 14 -8.52 40.59 -8.15
CA ILE A 14 -7.48 41.60 -7.89
C ILE A 14 -6.71 41.91 -9.16
N THR A 15 -6.29 40.88 -9.92
CA THR A 15 -5.55 41.09 -11.19
C THR A 15 -6.37 41.90 -12.19
N SER A 16 -7.68 41.64 -12.28
CA SER A 16 -8.59 42.38 -13.16
C SER A 16 -8.76 43.83 -12.70
N ILE A 17 -8.89 44.06 -11.39
CA ILE A 17 -8.99 45.38 -10.78
C ILE A 17 -7.69 46.18 -10.98
N THR A 18 -6.52 45.57 -10.77
CA THR A 18 -5.22 46.21 -11.03
C THR A 18 -5.09 46.65 -12.50
N LYS A 19 -5.59 45.86 -13.44
CA LYS A 19 -5.60 46.21 -14.87
C LYS A 19 -6.57 47.36 -15.20
N ALA A 20 -7.72 47.43 -14.51
CA ALA A 20 -8.76 48.41 -14.79
C ALA A 20 -8.48 49.79 -14.18
N ILE A 21 -7.97 49.84 -12.95
CA ILE A 21 -7.85 51.08 -12.15
C ILE A 21 -6.40 51.48 -11.85
N GLY A 22 -5.42 50.67 -12.27
CA GLY A 22 -4.00 50.84 -11.93
C GLY A 22 -3.67 50.42 -10.50
N SER A 23 -2.37 50.36 -10.16
CA SER A 23 -1.93 50.08 -8.79
C SER A 23 -2.20 51.30 -7.91
N ASN A 24 -2.93 51.11 -6.83
CA ASN A 24 -3.15 52.12 -5.79
C ASN A 24 -3.04 51.47 -4.40
N ALA A 25 -3.00 52.27 -3.35
CA ALA A 25 -2.81 51.78 -1.98
C ALA A 25 -3.84 50.71 -1.56
N LEU A 26 -5.08 50.80 -2.02
CA LEU A 26 -6.12 49.81 -1.73
C LEU A 26 -5.90 48.49 -2.47
N VAL A 27 -5.51 48.56 -3.74
CA VAL A 27 -5.19 47.39 -4.57
C VAL A 27 -3.97 46.67 -4.00
N GLU A 28 -2.96 47.39 -3.54
CA GLU A 28 -1.79 46.82 -2.88
C GLU A 28 -2.13 46.19 -1.53
N GLN A 29 -3.00 46.81 -0.73
CA GLN A 29 -3.49 46.21 0.52
C GLN A 29 -4.30 44.93 0.27
N LEU A 30 -5.20 44.93 -0.71
CA LEU A 30 -5.98 43.75 -1.11
C LEU A 30 -5.06 42.62 -1.58
N LYS A 31 -4.06 42.95 -2.42
CA LYS A 31 -3.07 42.00 -2.89
C LYS A 31 -2.27 41.40 -1.74
N ALA A 32 -1.79 42.24 -0.81
CA ALA A 32 -1.06 41.78 0.38
C ALA A 32 -1.90 40.85 1.27
N GLN A 33 -3.21 41.10 1.42
CA GLN A 33 -4.10 40.21 2.17
C GLN A 33 -4.28 38.85 1.49
N VAL A 34 -4.44 38.83 0.16
CA VAL A 34 -4.54 37.58 -0.60
C VAL A 34 -3.22 36.82 -0.59
N ASP A 35 -2.08 37.51 -0.73
CA ASP A 35 -0.75 36.90 -0.66
C ASP A 35 -0.49 36.30 0.74
N LYS A 36 -0.93 36.97 1.81
CA LYS A 36 -0.85 36.45 3.19
C LYS A 36 -1.73 35.20 3.39
N MET A 37 -2.87 35.09 2.71
CA MET A 37 -3.69 33.87 2.76
C MET A 37 -3.11 32.76 1.89
N LEU A 38 -2.52 33.09 0.74
CA LEU A 38 -1.82 32.15 -0.12
C LEU A 38 -0.64 31.49 0.59
N SER A 39 0.15 32.25 1.36
CA SER A 39 1.28 31.67 2.10
C SER A 39 0.86 30.70 3.21
N LYS A 40 -0.37 30.83 3.73
CA LYS A 40 -0.94 29.94 4.77
C LYS A 40 -1.52 28.64 4.21
N LEU A 41 -1.94 28.64 2.95
CA LEU A 41 -2.63 27.50 2.32
C LEU A 41 -1.85 26.17 2.35
N PRO A 42 -0.51 26.13 2.13
CA PRO A 42 0.25 24.89 2.22
C PRO A 42 0.07 24.21 3.58
N VAL A 43 0.27 24.96 4.67
CA VAL A 43 0.14 24.45 6.05
C VAL A 43 -1.29 23.95 6.34
N ILE A 44 -2.31 24.72 5.92
CA ILE A 44 -3.72 24.31 6.07
C ILE A 44 -3.99 23.01 5.30
N THR A 45 -3.40 22.86 4.11
CA THR A 45 -3.57 21.66 3.29
C THR A 45 -2.87 20.46 3.92
N THR A 46 -1.66 20.67 4.43
CA THR A 46 -0.84 19.70 5.15
C THR A 46 -1.57 19.14 6.38
N LEU A 47 -2.17 20.00 7.20
CA LEU A 47 -2.92 19.63 8.40
C LEU A 47 -4.29 18.99 8.10
N ARG A 48 -4.83 19.20 6.90
CA ARG A 48 -6.07 18.56 6.44
C ARG A 48 -5.82 17.21 5.76
N ASN A 49 -4.59 16.70 5.76
CA ASN A 49 -4.30 15.41 5.15
C ASN A 49 -5.10 14.30 5.87
N PRO A 50 -5.99 13.58 5.16
CA PRO A 50 -6.84 12.54 5.78
C PRO A 50 -6.05 11.34 6.28
N ASN A 51 -4.79 11.17 5.85
CA ASN A 51 -3.92 10.08 6.27
C ASN A 51 -3.23 10.37 7.62
N LEU A 52 -3.44 11.54 8.23
CA LEU A 52 -2.92 11.86 9.55
C LEU A 52 -3.60 11.00 10.62
N LYS A 53 -2.82 10.10 11.21
CA LYS A 53 -3.23 9.26 12.35
C LYS A 53 -2.83 9.93 13.65
N GLN A 54 -3.33 9.41 14.77
CA GLN A 54 -3.03 9.91 16.11
C GLN A 54 -1.52 10.09 16.38
N ARG A 55 -0.68 9.17 15.91
CA ARG A 55 0.80 9.27 16.01
C ARG A 55 1.38 10.52 15.33
N HIS A 56 0.78 10.95 14.23
CA HIS A 56 1.21 12.15 13.50
C HIS A 56 0.74 13.40 14.24
N TRP A 57 -0.51 13.40 14.72
CA TRP A 57 -1.05 14.48 15.53
C TRP A 57 -0.25 14.70 16.81
N GLN A 58 0.18 13.64 17.51
CA GLN A 58 1.04 13.78 18.69
C GLN A 58 2.35 14.52 18.37
N ARG A 59 3.01 14.21 17.25
CA ARG A 59 4.24 14.91 16.82
C ARG A 59 3.96 16.37 16.45
N ILE A 60 2.81 16.64 15.82
CA ILE A 60 2.36 18.01 15.50
C ILE A 60 2.09 18.80 16.79
N GLU A 61 1.43 18.19 17.77
CA GLU A 61 1.14 18.79 19.09
C GLU A 61 2.42 19.10 19.87
N GLU A 62 3.40 18.21 19.85
CA GLU A 62 4.71 18.41 20.45
C GLU A 62 5.49 19.55 19.77
N LEU A 63 5.42 19.63 18.44
CA LEU A 63 6.08 20.68 17.66
C LEU A 63 5.50 22.07 17.94
N ILE A 64 4.16 22.16 18.00
CA ILE A 64 3.44 23.42 18.21
C ILE A 64 3.38 23.78 19.71
N GLY A 65 3.59 22.82 20.61
CA GLY A 65 3.44 23.01 22.05
C GLY A 65 1.98 23.18 22.48
N TYR A 66 1.03 22.66 21.69
CA TYR A 66 -0.40 22.77 21.95
C TYR A 66 -1.09 21.43 21.69
N LYS A 67 -1.95 21.00 22.62
CA LYS A 67 -2.77 19.78 22.44
C LYS A 67 -4.09 20.12 21.77
N PHE A 68 -4.36 19.50 20.63
CA PHE A 68 -5.63 19.64 19.94
C PHE A 68 -6.65 18.69 20.55
N ASP A 69 -7.86 19.20 20.78
CA ASP A 69 -9.00 18.38 21.18
C ASP A 69 -9.71 17.89 19.90
N PRO A 70 -9.75 16.58 19.61
CA PRO A 70 -10.38 16.03 18.41
C PRO A 70 -11.87 16.40 18.29
N GLY A 71 -12.52 16.75 19.40
CA GLY A 71 -13.93 17.14 19.44
C GLY A 71 -14.20 18.63 19.18
N LYS A 72 -13.17 19.47 19.08
CA LYS A 72 -13.32 20.92 18.88
C LYS A 72 -12.99 21.34 17.45
N ILE A 73 -13.78 22.29 16.95
CA ILE A 73 -13.52 22.92 15.66
C ILE A 73 -12.24 23.75 15.79
N ILE A 74 -11.23 23.40 14.99
CA ILE A 74 -9.99 24.15 14.90
C ILE A 74 -10.23 25.34 13.97
N SER A 75 -10.09 26.57 14.48
CA SER A 75 -10.23 27.79 13.69
C SER A 75 -8.90 28.24 13.09
N LEU A 76 -8.93 28.95 11.96
CA LEU A 76 -7.72 29.57 11.39
C LEU A 76 -7.12 30.64 12.30
N THR A 77 -7.94 31.27 13.14
CA THR A 77 -7.48 32.24 14.14
C THR A 77 -6.63 31.57 15.21
N LEU A 78 -6.97 30.34 15.61
CA LEU A 78 -6.15 29.56 16.54
C LEU A 78 -4.79 29.22 15.93
N PHE A 79 -4.73 28.94 14.62
CA PHE A 79 -3.45 28.73 13.93
C PHE A 79 -2.59 30.00 13.85
N ASP A 80 -3.22 31.17 13.75
CA ASP A 80 -2.53 32.46 13.84
C ASP A 80 -2.00 32.73 15.25
N GLU A 81 -2.78 32.43 16.29
CA GLU A 81 -2.37 32.59 17.70
C GLU A 81 -1.23 31.66 18.10
N LEU A 82 -1.24 30.43 17.57
CA LEU A 82 -0.22 29.41 17.80
C LEU A 82 0.98 29.51 16.85
N ASP A 83 0.97 30.49 15.93
CA ASP A 83 2.03 30.74 14.95
C ASP A 83 2.44 29.49 14.14
N VAL A 84 1.44 28.64 13.85
CA VAL A 84 1.63 27.30 13.24
C VAL A 84 2.30 27.39 11.87
N TYR A 85 2.13 28.52 11.19
CA TYR A 85 2.67 28.77 9.86
C TYR A 85 4.20 28.88 9.82
N LYS A 86 4.88 29.00 10.98
CA LYS A 86 6.35 28.97 11.08
C LYS A 86 6.95 27.59 10.88
N TYR A 87 6.18 26.54 11.10
CA TYR A 87 6.61 25.15 11.03
C TYR A 87 6.21 24.50 9.69
N ASP A 88 6.23 25.28 8.61
CA ASP A 88 5.70 24.85 7.32
C ASP A 88 6.41 23.61 6.77
N LEU A 89 7.74 23.58 6.85
CA LEU A 89 8.58 22.49 6.41
C LEU A 89 8.39 21.23 7.25
N GLU A 90 8.41 21.34 8.58
CA GLU A 90 8.27 20.22 9.50
C GLU A 90 6.87 19.59 9.42
N LEU A 91 5.83 20.43 9.33
CA LEU A 91 4.46 19.93 9.16
C LEU A 91 4.32 19.23 7.80
N ALA A 92 4.91 19.79 6.73
CA ALA A 92 4.91 19.17 5.42
C ALA A 92 5.62 17.82 5.42
N GLU A 93 6.72 17.68 6.17
CA GLU A 93 7.42 16.41 6.35
C GLU A 93 6.55 15.37 7.05
N ILE A 94 5.90 15.72 8.18
CA ILE A 94 5.01 14.81 8.91
C ILE A 94 3.83 14.37 8.04
N SER A 95 3.22 15.30 7.30
CA SER A 95 2.11 14.99 6.41
C SER A 95 2.55 14.14 5.21
N GLY A 96 3.74 14.41 4.67
CA GLY A 96 4.37 13.60 3.63
C GLY A 96 4.61 12.17 4.10
N GLN A 97 5.14 12.00 5.32
CA GLN A 97 5.28 10.69 5.96
C GLN A 97 3.93 9.98 6.06
N ALA A 98 2.89 10.66 6.54
CA ALA A 98 1.55 10.09 6.70
C ALA A 98 0.96 9.57 5.37
N SER A 99 1.10 10.35 4.29
CA SER A 99 0.66 9.95 2.95
C SER A 99 1.46 8.76 2.41
N SER A 100 2.77 8.75 2.66
CA SER A 100 3.63 7.64 2.27
C SER A 100 3.24 6.36 3.01
N GLU A 101 3.04 6.42 4.33
CA GLU A 101 2.59 5.29 5.14
C GLU A 101 1.24 4.73 4.67
N ALA A 102 0.27 5.60 4.38
CA ALA A 102 -1.03 5.18 3.86
C ALA A 102 -0.92 4.48 2.49
N SER A 103 -0.01 4.95 1.63
CA SER A 103 0.26 4.31 0.34
C SER A 103 0.84 2.90 0.52
N LEU A 104 1.76 2.71 1.46
CA LEU A 104 2.33 1.40 1.80
C LEU A 104 1.29 0.47 2.42
N GLU A 105 0.45 0.98 3.31
CA GLU A 105 -0.68 0.22 3.88
C GLU A 105 -1.66 -0.23 2.79
N GLY A 106 -1.91 0.63 1.80
CA GLY A 106 -2.71 0.30 0.62
C GLY A 106 -2.11 -0.82 -0.22
N LEU A 107 -0.79 -0.80 -0.46
CA LEU A 107 -0.08 -1.89 -1.15
C LEU A 107 -0.17 -3.20 -0.38
N LEU A 108 0.05 -3.16 0.93
CA LEU A 108 -0.07 -4.36 1.77
C LEU A 108 -1.49 -4.92 1.72
N LYS A 109 -2.51 -4.05 1.83
CA LYS A 109 -3.90 -4.48 1.74
C LYS A 109 -4.23 -5.14 0.40
N LYS A 110 -3.70 -4.64 -0.72
CA LYS A 110 -3.86 -5.29 -2.03
C LYS A 110 -3.30 -6.70 -2.05
N VAL A 111 -2.12 -6.92 -1.44
CA VAL A 111 -1.56 -8.26 -1.27
C VAL A 111 -2.55 -9.12 -0.50
N GLU A 112 -2.99 -8.69 0.68
CA GLU A 112 -3.91 -9.49 1.50
C GLU A 112 -5.22 -9.85 0.80
N ASP A 113 -5.78 -8.91 0.05
CA ASP A 113 -7.04 -9.12 -0.66
C ASP A 113 -6.84 -10.08 -1.84
N ALA A 114 -5.71 -10.02 -2.56
CA ALA A 114 -5.38 -10.98 -3.62
C ALA A 114 -5.27 -12.42 -3.08
N TRP A 115 -4.61 -12.61 -1.93
CA TRP A 115 -4.45 -13.94 -1.32
C TRP A 115 -5.72 -14.49 -0.69
N LYS A 116 -6.70 -13.65 -0.32
CA LYS A 116 -7.99 -14.11 0.20
C LYS A 116 -8.88 -14.73 -0.87
N SER A 117 -8.79 -14.26 -2.10
CA SER A 117 -9.59 -14.75 -3.22
C SER A 117 -8.88 -15.82 -4.06
N LEU A 118 -7.61 -16.09 -3.77
CA LEU A 118 -6.81 -17.02 -4.56
C LEU A 118 -7.19 -18.47 -4.20
N GLU A 119 -7.57 -19.25 -5.21
CA GLU A 119 -7.95 -20.65 -5.07
C GLU A 119 -7.10 -21.55 -5.96
N PHE A 120 -6.78 -22.75 -5.47
CA PHE A 120 -6.12 -23.77 -6.28
C PHE A 120 -7.13 -24.45 -7.19
N VAL A 121 -6.79 -24.58 -8.47
CA VAL A 121 -7.53 -25.42 -9.40
C VAL A 121 -7.05 -26.86 -9.23
N VAL A 122 -7.95 -27.73 -8.80
CA VAL A 122 -7.67 -29.15 -8.56
C VAL A 122 -8.48 -29.99 -9.56
N LEU A 123 -7.79 -30.85 -10.31
CA LEU A 123 -8.40 -31.69 -11.35
C LEU A 123 -8.15 -33.18 -11.06
N PRO A 124 -9.10 -34.07 -11.39
CA PRO A 124 -8.86 -35.51 -11.30
C PRO A 124 -7.77 -35.95 -12.29
N TYR A 125 -6.89 -36.86 -11.86
CA TYR A 125 -5.84 -37.40 -12.72
C TYR A 125 -6.30 -38.69 -13.43
N LYS A 126 -6.57 -38.57 -14.74
CA LYS A 126 -7.09 -39.68 -15.58
C LYS A 126 -8.32 -40.32 -14.93
N ASP A 127 -8.50 -41.63 -15.10
CA ASP A 127 -9.57 -42.43 -14.49
C ASP A 127 -9.14 -43.08 -13.15
N ILE A 128 -8.05 -42.59 -12.53
CA ILE A 128 -7.58 -43.13 -11.25
C ILE A 128 -8.45 -42.56 -10.14
N LYS A 129 -9.13 -43.45 -9.43
CA LYS A 129 -10.03 -43.08 -8.34
C LYS A 129 -9.25 -42.41 -7.21
N ASP A 130 -9.81 -41.33 -6.67
CA ASP A 130 -9.32 -40.61 -5.49
C ASP A 130 -7.92 -39.95 -5.67
N VAL A 131 -7.50 -39.70 -6.92
CA VAL A 131 -6.24 -39.00 -7.22
C VAL A 131 -6.50 -37.68 -7.96
N TYR A 132 -5.93 -36.60 -7.43
CA TYR A 132 -6.09 -35.24 -7.95
C TYR A 132 -4.75 -34.54 -8.11
N ILE A 133 -4.67 -33.66 -9.10
CA ILE A 133 -3.49 -32.84 -9.41
C ILE A 133 -3.84 -31.36 -9.40
N LEU A 134 -2.86 -30.54 -9.05
CA LEU A 134 -2.94 -29.09 -9.22
C LEU A 134 -2.79 -28.73 -10.70
N ALA A 135 -3.66 -27.86 -11.18
CA ALA A 135 -3.63 -27.29 -12.52
C ALA A 135 -3.70 -25.75 -12.44
N GLY A 136 -3.48 -25.07 -13.56
CA GLY A 136 -3.65 -23.61 -13.63
C GLY A 136 -2.73 -22.80 -12.71
N LEU A 137 -1.53 -23.31 -12.41
CA LEU A 137 -0.59 -22.67 -11.48
C LEU A 137 -0.06 -21.31 -11.97
N GLU A 138 -0.26 -20.97 -13.24
CA GLU A 138 0.18 -19.69 -13.84
C GLU A 138 -0.40 -18.46 -13.11
N GLU A 139 -1.68 -18.50 -12.72
CA GLU A 139 -2.33 -17.41 -12.00
C GLU A 139 -1.74 -17.26 -10.59
N ILE A 140 -1.54 -18.38 -9.90
CA ILE A 140 -0.95 -18.42 -8.55
C ILE A 140 0.48 -17.89 -8.58
N GLN A 141 1.26 -18.29 -9.59
CA GLN A 141 2.63 -17.80 -9.78
C GLN A 141 2.65 -16.30 -10.07
N THR A 142 1.71 -15.80 -10.88
CA THR A 142 1.58 -14.38 -11.17
C THR A 142 1.29 -13.58 -9.90
N VAL A 143 0.33 -14.02 -9.08
CA VAL A 143 0.00 -13.38 -7.79
C VAL A 143 1.18 -13.44 -6.82
N LEU A 144 1.92 -14.55 -6.81
CA LEU A 144 3.13 -14.73 -6.00
C LEU A 144 4.23 -13.73 -6.40
N ASP A 145 4.49 -13.59 -7.69
CA ASP A 145 5.50 -12.66 -8.21
C ASP A 145 5.12 -11.19 -7.93
N GLU A 146 3.86 -10.81 -8.17
CA GLU A 146 3.34 -9.48 -7.83
C GLU A 146 3.44 -9.20 -6.33
N THR A 147 3.15 -10.21 -5.49
CA THR A 147 3.27 -10.10 -4.04
C THR A 147 4.71 -9.85 -3.62
N ASN A 148 5.67 -10.58 -4.20
CA ASN A 148 7.10 -10.37 -3.92
C ASN A 148 7.56 -8.95 -4.31
N ILE A 149 7.10 -8.43 -5.46
CA ILE A 149 7.40 -7.05 -5.89
C ILE A 149 6.81 -6.03 -4.90
N ASN A 150 5.55 -6.21 -4.50
CA ASN A 150 4.88 -5.32 -3.56
C ASN A 150 5.56 -5.34 -2.17
N LEU A 151 5.88 -6.51 -1.63
CA LEU A 151 6.56 -6.65 -0.33
C LEU A 151 7.99 -6.06 -0.37
N SER A 152 8.72 -6.24 -1.46
CA SER A 152 10.03 -5.62 -1.68
C SER A 152 9.94 -4.09 -1.69
N THR A 153 8.96 -3.56 -2.43
CA THR A 153 8.68 -2.11 -2.49
C THR A 153 8.38 -1.56 -1.09
N ILE A 154 7.51 -2.23 -0.34
CA ILE A 154 7.14 -1.80 1.02
C ILE A 154 8.37 -1.82 1.95
N THR A 155 9.18 -2.88 1.89
CA THR A 155 10.34 -3.05 2.78
C THR A 155 11.47 -2.07 2.46
N SER A 156 11.61 -1.65 1.20
CA SER A 156 12.60 -0.65 0.77
C SER A 156 12.28 0.77 1.28
N SER A 157 11.03 1.02 1.68
CA SER A 157 10.60 2.34 2.13
C SER A 157 11.04 2.63 3.56
N ARG A 158 11.56 3.85 3.79
CA ARG A 158 11.94 4.34 5.11
C ARG A 158 10.73 4.49 6.06
N ASN A 159 9.53 4.62 5.50
CA ASN A 159 8.29 4.84 6.23
C ASN A 159 7.57 3.51 6.57
N VAL A 160 8.22 2.35 6.40
CA VAL A 160 7.62 1.04 6.71
C VAL A 160 7.40 0.79 8.21
N GLY A 161 8.04 1.59 9.08
CA GLY A 161 8.08 1.39 10.53
C GLY A 161 6.77 0.88 11.17
N PRO A 162 5.63 1.57 11.00
CA PRO A 162 4.37 1.17 11.63
C PRO A 162 3.79 -0.18 11.18
N ILE A 163 4.13 -0.64 9.97
CA ILE A 163 3.61 -1.90 9.39
C ILE A 163 4.69 -2.98 9.26
N LYS A 164 5.93 -2.68 9.65
CA LYS A 164 7.10 -3.53 9.42
C LYS A 164 6.89 -4.96 9.93
N THR A 165 6.34 -5.12 11.12
CA THR A 165 6.09 -6.45 11.71
C THR A 165 5.18 -7.31 10.82
N ARG A 166 4.09 -6.73 10.32
CA ARG A 166 3.12 -7.41 9.46
C ARG A 166 3.72 -7.73 8.08
N VAL A 167 4.51 -6.83 7.53
CA VAL A 167 5.22 -7.05 6.25
C VAL A 167 6.22 -8.20 6.38
N MET A 168 6.99 -8.26 7.47
CA MET A 168 7.95 -9.34 7.72
C MET A 168 7.26 -10.70 7.89
N GLU A 169 6.10 -10.74 8.53
CA GLU A 169 5.28 -11.96 8.62
C GLU A 169 4.81 -12.41 7.23
N TRP A 170 4.32 -11.49 6.41
CA TRP A 170 3.97 -11.78 5.01
C TRP A 170 5.16 -12.33 4.21
N ILE A 171 6.33 -11.70 4.30
CA ILE A 171 7.54 -12.18 3.61
C ILE A 171 7.85 -13.63 4.00
N LYS A 172 7.81 -13.94 5.30
CA LYS A 172 8.06 -15.31 5.78
C LYS A 172 7.02 -16.30 5.25
N ASN A 173 5.75 -15.95 5.29
CA ASN A 173 4.67 -16.82 4.83
C ASN A 173 4.76 -17.08 3.32
N ILE A 174 5.08 -16.05 2.55
CA ILE A 174 5.26 -16.14 1.10
C ILE A 174 6.48 -16.97 0.73
N GLU A 175 7.59 -16.86 1.47
CA GLU A 175 8.77 -17.69 1.27
C GLU A 175 8.46 -19.18 1.50
N ILE A 176 7.73 -19.49 2.59
CA ILE A 176 7.30 -20.87 2.89
C ILE A 176 6.34 -21.38 1.81
N PHE A 177 5.38 -20.57 1.39
CA PHE A 177 4.43 -20.91 0.34
C PHE A 177 5.14 -21.23 -0.97
N SER A 178 6.05 -20.35 -1.42
CA SER A 178 6.82 -20.53 -2.65
C SER A 178 7.62 -21.82 -2.64
N LYS A 179 8.37 -22.09 -1.55
CA LYS A 179 9.13 -23.35 -1.41
C LYS A 179 8.23 -24.58 -1.44
N THR A 180 7.07 -24.50 -0.78
CA THR A 180 6.11 -25.61 -0.73
C THR A 180 5.49 -25.87 -2.11
N LEU A 181 5.11 -24.81 -2.83
CA LEU A 181 4.55 -24.90 -4.17
C LEU A 181 5.57 -25.48 -5.17
N ASP A 182 6.83 -25.07 -5.08
CA ASP A 182 7.91 -25.60 -5.92
C ASP A 182 8.11 -27.10 -5.70
N GLU A 183 8.23 -27.54 -4.44
CA GLU A 183 8.42 -28.95 -4.12
C GLU A 183 7.18 -29.79 -4.46
N TRP A 184 5.97 -29.24 -4.26
CA TRP A 184 4.73 -29.90 -4.68
C TRP A 184 4.72 -30.10 -6.21
N THR A 185 5.04 -29.05 -6.96
CA THR A 185 5.01 -29.09 -8.44
C THR A 185 6.03 -30.08 -8.98
N LYS A 186 7.24 -30.12 -8.40
CA LYS A 186 8.27 -31.12 -8.74
C LYS A 186 7.79 -32.54 -8.41
N CYS A 187 7.24 -32.75 -7.22
CA CYS A 187 6.71 -34.03 -6.78
C CYS A 187 5.61 -34.52 -7.74
N GLN A 188 4.62 -33.68 -8.02
CA GLN A 188 3.52 -33.98 -8.93
C GLN A 188 4.02 -34.30 -10.34
N THR A 189 4.94 -33.50 -10.89
CA THR A 189 5.51 -33.73 -12.23
C THR A 189 6.25 -35.06 -12.31
N ASN A 190 7.11 -35.35 -11.34
CA ASN A 190 7.85 -36.60 -11.28
C ASN A 190 6.91 -37.80 -11.10
N TRP A 191 5.92 -37.68 -10.22
CA TRP A 191 4.93 -38.73 -10.00
C TRP A 191 4.11 -39.00 -11.28
N MET A 192 3.61 -37.96 -11.95
CA MET A 192 2.86 -38.10 -13.21
C MET A 192 3.70 -38.73 -14.34
N TYR A 193 5.02 -38.54 -14.33
CA TYR A 193 5.94 -39.18 -15.26
C TYR A 193 6.18 -40.66 -14.94
N LEU A 194 6.35 -40.98 -13.66
CA LEU A 194 6.65 -42.34 -13.19
C LEU A 194 5.42 -43.24 -13.14
N GLU A 195 4.22 -42.68 -12.91
CA GLU A 195 2.96 -43.41 -12.83
C GLU A 195 2.74 -44.36 -14.01
N PRO A 196 2.74 -43.93 -15.28
CA PRO A 196 2.51 -44.83 -16.41
C PRO A 196 3.61 -45.89 -16.57
N ILE A 197 4.83 -45.61 -16.08
CA ILE A 197 5.98 -46.55 -16.16
C ILE A 197 5.79 -47.67 -15.14
N PHE A 198 5.51 -47.35 -13.88
CA PHE A 198 5.31 -48.35 -12.82
C PHE A 198 3.95 -49.04 -12.86
N SER A 199 2.97 -48.46 -13.54
CA SER A 199 1.70 -49.10 -13.87
C SER A 199 1.83 -50.14 -15.00
N ALA A 200 2.95 -50.18 -15.74
CA ALA A 200 3.16 -51.14 -16.82
C ALA A 200 3.41 -52.58 -16.28
N PRO A 201 2.66 -53.60 -16.74
CA PRO A 201 2.82 -54.98 -16.25
C PRO A 201 4.24 -55.54 -16.41
N ASP A 202 4.93 -55.11 -17.46
CA ASP A 202 6.28 -55.56 -17.82
C ASP A 202 7.30 -55.06 -16.79
N ILE A 203 7.19 -53.78 -16.39
CA ILE A 203 8.03 -53.15 -15.37
C ILE A 203 7.72 -53.76 -14.00
N GLN A 204 6.45 -54.02 -13.67
CA GLN A 204 6.09 -54.68 -12.41
C GLN A 204 6.69 -56.08 -12.28
N ARG A 205 6.89 -56.79 -13.39
CA ARG A 205 7.56 -58.11 -13.39
C ARG A 205 9.07 -58.00 -13.28
N GLN A 206 9.68 -56.98 -13.88
CA GLN A 206 11.12 -56.78 -13.88
C GLN A 206 11.64 -56.14 -12.59
N LEU A 207 10.88 -55.20 -12.02
CA LEU A 207 11.21 -54.40 -10.83
C LEU A 207 10.06 -54.46 -9.80
N PRO A 208 9.76 -55.64 -9.24
CA PRO A 208 8.60 -55.84 -8.37
C PRO A 208 8.71 -55.08 -7.03
N THR A 209 9.92 -54.85 -6.53
CA THR A 209 10.14 -54.15 -5.26
C THR A 209 9.89 -52.65 -5.41
N GLU A 210 10.45 -52.04 -6.45
CA GLU A 210 10.33 -50.62 -6.78
C GLU A 210 8.88 -50.27 -7.18
N ALA A 211 8.24 -51.11 -7.98
CA ALA A 211 6.83 -50.93 -8.34
C ALA A 211 5.91 -51.01 -7.11
N LYS A 212 6.18 -51.93 -6.18
CA LYS A 212 5.42 -52.02 -4.93
C LYS A 212 5.62 -50.79 -4.04
N LEU A 213 6.85 -50.28 -3.96
CA LEU A 213 7.14 -49.04 -3.22
C LEU A 213 6.42 -47.83 -3.85
N PHE A 214 6.41 -47.73 -5.18
CA PHE A 214 5.73 -46.63 -5.89
C PHE A 214 4.21 -46.65 -5.68
N LEU A 215 3.57 -47.83 -5.75
CA LEU A 215 2.12 -47.99 -5.57
C LEU A 215 1.64 -47.88 -4.11
N GLN A 216 2.56 -47.83 -3.15
CA GLN A 216 2.25 -47.59 -1.73
C GLN A 216 2.21 -46.11 -1.35
N CYS A 217 2.78 -45.24 -2.19
CA CYS A 217 2.69 -43.78 -2.08
C CYS A 217 1.36 -43.27 -2.63
#